data_AF-A0A9P0YUR9-F1
#
_entry.id   AF-A0A9P0YUR9-F1
#
_cell.length_a   1.000
_cell.length_b   1.000
_cell.length_c   1.000
_cell.angle_alpha   90.00
_cell.angle_beta   90.00
_cell.angle_gamma   90.00
#
_symmetry.space_group_name_H-M   'P 1'
#
loop_
_entity.id
_entity.type
_entity.pdbx_description
1 polymer ?
#
loop_
_entity_poly.entity_id
_entity_poly.type
_entity_poly.pdbx_seq_one_letter_code
_entity_poly.pdbx_strand_id
1 'polypeptide(L)'
;MGHCAAVWDPRAATQVTKDLNGIDQVVLRTPHGASARVSLNGGQITSWRNARGEELLFTSSKAIKSPKALRGGICICFPQFGNGGSLENHGFARNKLWTIDNHPPSLHAFDAHGKSFIDLLLRPSEEDLKFWPHSFELRLRVSLASDGNLTVISRIRNINGKAFSFSFACHTYLSISDISEVRIEGLETLDYLDNLCHRERFTEQGDAITFECELDRVYVGTPNSIAVLDHERKQTYLVKKDGLPDIAVWNPWEKKSKAM
;
A
#
# COMPACT_ATOMS: atom_id res chain seq x y z
N MET A 1 35.32 -25.92 -11.94
CA MET A 1 33.96 -26.24 -11.46
C MET A 1 33.91 -25.99 -9.97
N GLY A 2 32.90 -25.27 -9.49
CA GLY A 2 32.70 -25.00 -8.06
C GLY A 2 32.47 -23.51 -7.75
N HIS A 3 31.46 -22.88 -8.33
CA HIS A 3 30.93 -21.65 -7.74
C HIS A 3 30.18 -22.06 -6.46
N CYS A 4 30.80 -21.80 -5.31
CA CYS A 4 30.15 -21.88 -4.01
C CYS A 4 29.12 -20.74 -3.97
N ALA A 5 27.87 -21.03 -4.32
CA ALA A 5 26.77 -20.12 -4.05
C ALA A 5 26.66 -20.01 -2.52
N ALA A 6 26.97 -18.83 -1.98
CA ALA A 6 26.80 -18.56 -0.56
C ALA A 6 25.35 -18.90 -0.17
N VAL A 7 25.19 -19.86 0.74
CA VAL A 7 23.89 -20.28 1.26
C VAL A 7 23.32 -19.08 2.03
N TRP A 8 22.34 -18.40 1.44
CA TRP A 8 21.65 -17.28 2.07
C TRP A 8 20.86 -17.78 3.29
N ASP A 9 21.13 -17.22 4.46
CA ASP A 9 20.39 -17.56 5.69
C ASP A 9 18.97 -16.97 5.62
N PRO A 10 17.92 -17.80 5.60
CA PRO A 10 16.53 -17.32 5.61
C PRO A 10 16.20 -16.45 6.83
N ARG A 11 16.92 -16.62 7.95
CA ARG A 11 16.74 -15.79 9.16
C ARG A 11 17.30 -14.37 9.00
N ALA A 12 18.18 -14.13 8.02
CA ALA A 12 18.63 -12.79 7.65
C ALA A 12 17.63 -12.07 6.71
N ALA A 13 16.66 -12.80 6.18
CA ALA A 13 15.71 -12.32 5.17
C ALA A 13 14.52 -11.54 5.76
N THR A 14 14.15 -11.85 7.02
CA THR A 14 13.09 -11.17 7.76
C THR A 14 13.56 -10.87 9.18
N GLN A 15 13.53 -9.60 9.59
CA GLN A 15 13.96 -9.15 10.92
C GLN A 15 12.89 -8.30 11.58
N VAL A 16 12.55 -8.59 12.84
CA VAL A 16 11.71 -7.71 13.67
C VAL A 16 12.61 -6.69 14.37
N THR A 17 12.22 -5.42 14.29
CA THR A 17 12.90 -4.27 14.88
C THR A 17 11.87 -3.36 15.53
N LYS A 18 12.30 -2.40 16.36
CA LYS A 18 11.43 -1.36 16.90
C LYS A 18 11.75 -0.01 16.27
N ASP A 19 10.74 0.80 16.03
CA ASP A 19 10.95 2.21 15.67
C ASP A 19 11.25 3.09 16.88
N LEU A 20 11.41 4.39 16.64
CA LEU A 20 11.71 5.38 17.68
C LEU A 20 10.61 5.51 18.74
N ASN A 21 9.39 5.07 18.44
CA ASN A 21 8.25 5.06 19.35
C ASN A 21 8.05 3.68 20.01
N GLY A 22 8.96 2.72 19.78
CA GLY A 22 8.89 1.37 20.32
C GLY A 22 7.92 0.42 19.60
N ILE A 23 7.32 0.85 18.48
CA ILE A 23 6.41 0.05 17.67
C ILE A 23 7.22 -0.98 16.89
N ASP A 24 6.76 -2.23 16.90
CA ASP A 24 7.39 -3.30 16.15
C ASP A 24 7.22 -3.10 14.63
N GLN A 25 8.29 -3.32 13.91
CA GLN A 25 8.38 -3.24 12.47
C GLN A 25 9.17 -4.44 11.93
N VAL A 26 8.72 -4.99 10.82
CA VAL A 26 9.34 -6.11 10.14
C VAL A 26 10.10 -5.60 8.93
N VAL A 27 11.38 -5.92 8.84
CA VAL A 27 12.24 -5.61 7.70
C VAL A 27 12.41 -6.88 6.86
N LEU A 28 11.97 -6.81 5.61
CA LEU A 28 12.20 -7.82 4.58
C LEU A 28 13.43 -7.44 3.78
N ARG A 29 14.30 -8.40 3.47
CA ARG A 29 15.52 -8.23 2.69
C ARG A 29 15.65 -9.33 1.66
N THR A 30 16.23 -8.99 0.52
CA THR A 30 16.58 -9.94 -0.53
C THR A 30 18.09 -10.15 -0.56
N PRO A 31 18.57 -11.27 -1.13
CA PRO A 31 19.99 -11.49 -1.35
C PRO A 31 20.67 -10.43 -2.23
N HIS A 32 19.89 -9.68 -3.03
CA HIS A 32 20.39 -8.70 -3.99
C HIS A 32 20.32 -7.26 -3.47
N GLY A 33 20.03 -7.07 -2.18
CA GLY A 33 20.09 -5.75 -1.51
C GLY A 33 18.78 -4.98 -1.49
N ALA A 34 17.74 -5.40 -2.23
CA ALA A 34 16.41 -4.81 -2.09
C ALA A 34 15.84 -5.08 -0.69
N SER A 35 15.09 -4.13 -0.15
CA SER A 35 14.48 -4.25 1.18
C SER A 35 13.11 -3.58 1.26
N ALA A 36 12.29 -4.02 2.20
CA ALA A 36 11.01 -3.39 2.53
C ALA A 36 10.81 -3.36 4.03
N ARG A 37 10.09 -2.36 4.55
CA ARG A 37 9.78 -2.24 5.97
C ARG A 37 8.27 -2.17 6.18
N VAL A 38 7.76 -2.97 7.09
CA VAL A 38 6.34 -3.07 7.42
C VAL A 38 6.14 -2.77 8.90
N SER A 39 5.37 -1.74 9.23
CA SER A 39 4.98 -1.40 10.60
C SER A 39 3.81 -2.27 11.04
N LEU A 40 3.88 -2.83 12.26
CA LEU A 40 2.71 -3.50 12.85
C LEU A 40 1.59 -2.51 13.18
N ASN A 41 1.92 -1.24 13.44
CA ASN A 41 0.90 -0.19 13.48
C ASN A 41 0.39 0.07 12.06
N GLY A 42 -0.89 -0.17 11.86
CA GLY A 42 -1.61 -0.02 10.60
C GLY A 42 -1.36 -1.10 9.56
N GLY A 43 -0.50 -2.08 9.82
CA GLY A 43 -0.04 -3.05 8.81
C GLY A 43 0.64 -2.33 7.63
N GLN A 44 1.22 -1.17 7.89
CA GLN A 44 1.60 -0.18 6.89
C GLN A 44 3.00 -0.48 6.35
N ILE A 45 3.17 -0.54 5.03
CA ILE A 45 4.50 -0.62 4.42
C ILE A 45 5.10 0.78 4.42
N THR A 46 6.20 1.00 5.13
CA THR A 46 6.76 2.35 5.37
C THR A 46 7.98 2.67 4.53
N SER A 47 8.60 1.65 3.93
CA SER A 47 9.77 1.79 3.05
C SER A 47 9.83 0.61 2.08
N TRP A 48 10.27 0.88 0.85
CA TRP A 48 10.59 -0.11 -0.16
C TRP A 48 11.78 0.42 -0.97
N ARG A 49 12.89 -0.29 -0.90
CA ARG A 49 14.15 0.07 -1.55
C ARG A 49 14.55 -0.97 -2.57
N ASN A 50 15.00 -0.51 -3.73
CA ASN A 50 15.56 -1.39 -4.73
C ASN A 50 16.98 -1.88 -4.34
N ALA A 51 17.58 -2.71 -5.19
CA ALA A 51 18.93 -3.25 -4.99
C ALA A 51 20.03 -2.18 -4.88
N ARG A 52 19.80 -0.97 -5.43
CA ARG A 52 20.72 0.18 -5.33
C ARG A 52 20.53 0.99 -4.05
N GLY A 53 19.53 0.66 -3.22
CA GLY A 53 19.21 1.37 -1.98
C GLY A 53 18.33 2.60 -2.17
N GLU A 54 17.87 2.88 -3.39
CA GLU A 54 16.97 3.99 -3.72
C GLU A 54 15.58 3.74 -3.12
N GLU A 55 15.00 4.76 -2.46
CA GLU A 55 13.67 4.67 -1.86
C GLU A 55 12.58 4.88 -2.92
N LEU A 56 11.67 3.91 -3.01
CA LEU A 56 10.57 3.84 -3.98
C LEU A 56 9.25 4.34 -3.42
N LEU A 57 9.13 4.47 -2.09
CA LEU A 57 7.94 5.01 -1.43
C LEU A 57 8.21 6.36 -0.80
N PHE A 58 7.29 7.30 -0.98
CA PHE A 58 7.33 8.57 -0.27
C PHE A 58 6.81 8.38 1.16
N THR A 59 7.62 8.75 2.16
CA THR A 59 7.21 8.83 3.56
C THR A 59 7.60 10.17 4.14
N SER A 60 6.63 10.90 4.72
CA SER A 60 6.87 12.21 5.30
C SER A 60 7.76 12.11 6.53
N SER A 61 8.83 12.91 6.58
CA SER A 61 9.72 13.01 7.74
C SER A 61 9.02 13.49 9.01
N LYS A 62 7.91 14.24 8.87
CA LYS A 62 7.08 14.71 10.00
C LYS A 62 6.22 13.59 10.60
N ALA A 63 5.97 12.50 9.86
CA ALA A 63 5.09 11.42 10.31
C ALA A 63 5.70 10.60 11.45
N ILE A 64 7.03 10.53 11.54
CA ILE A 64 7.75 9.65 12.49
C ILE A 64 7.45 9.98 13.97
N LYS A 65 6.94 11.18 14.28
CA LYS A 65 6.68 11.65 15.65
C LYS A 65 5.22 11.53 16.11
N SER A 66 4.32 10.96 15.31
CA SER A 66 2.89 10.89 15.61
C SER A 66 2.44 9.47 15.97
N PRO A 67 1.55 9.29 16.96
CA PRO A 67 0.92 7.99 17.25
C PRO A 67 -0.14 7.59 16.20
N LYS A 68 -0.51 8.49 15.28
CA LYS A 68 -1.47 8.22 14.18
C LYS A 68 -0.79 7.55 12.99
N ALA A 69 -1.59 7.00 12.06
CA ALA A 69 -1.11 6.42 10.81
C ALA A 69 -0.05 7.30 10.14
N LEU A 70 1.05 6.69 9.68
CA LEU A 70 2.16 7.42 9.09
C LEU A 70 1.70 8.03 7.76
N ARG A 71 2.08 9.28 7.50
CA ARG A 71 1.82 9.94 6.21
C ARG A 71 2.85 9.46 5.19
N GLY A 72 2.44 8.52 4.34
CA GLY A 72 3.26 7.96 3.26
C GLY A 72 3.28 6.43 3.23
N GLY A 73 4.19 5.85 2.47
CA GLY A 73 4.28 4.39 2.33
C GLY A 73 3.05 3.79 1.64
N ILE A 74 2.57 2.66 2.13
CA ILE A 74 1.34 2.00 1.66
C ILE A 74 0.42 1.81 2.86
N CYS A 75 -0.58 2.68 2.99
CA CYS A 75 -1.58 2.58 4.05
C CYS A 75 -2.71 1.63 3.64
N ILE A 76 -3.24 0.86 4.60
CA ILE A 76 -4.38 -0.02 4.37
C ILE A 76 -5.69 0.71 4.72
N CYS A 77 -6.50 1.03 3.72
CA CYS A 77 -7.84 1.58 3.91
C CYS A 77 -8.84 0.42 4.03
N PHE A 78 -9.45 0.26 5.20
CA PHE A 78 -10.50 -0.72 5.45
C PHE A 78 -11.26 -0.36 6.73
N PRO A 79 -12.59 -0.56 6.78
CA PRO A 79 -13.47 -1.09 5.73
C PRO A 79 -14.06 0.01 4.83
N GLN A 80 -13.47 1.19 4.83
CA GLN A 80 -13.94 2.36 4.08
C GLN A 80 -12.78 3.01 3.30
N PHE A 81 -13.04 3.41 2.06
CA PHE A 81 -12.21 4.34 1.31
C PHE A 81 -12.83 5.74 1.36
N GLY A 82 -12.00 6.76 1.59
CA GLY A 82 -12.46 8.12 1.75
C GLY A 82 -13.45 8.28 2.91
N ASN A 83 -14.33 9.27 2.78
CA ASN A 83 -15.43 9.56 3.70
C ASN A 83 -16.78 8.99 3.19
N GLY A 84 -16.74 7.89 2.42
CA GLY A 84 -17.91 7.33 1.74
C GLY A 84 -18.99 6.72 2.63
N GLY A 85 -18.76 6.62 3.94
CA GLY A 85 -19.70 6.07 4.92
C GLY A 85 -19.57 6.74 6.28
N SER A 86 -20.13 6.11 7.32
CA SER A 86 -20.19 6.68 8.67
C SER A 86 -18.90 6.54 9.48
N LEU A 87 -17.88 5.88 8.94
CA LEU A 87 -16.60 5.68 9.61
C LEU A 87 -15.68 6.86 9.37
N GLU A 88 -14.61 6.93 10.18
CA GLU A 88 -13.52 7.87 9.95
C GLU A 88 -12.96 7.74 8.52
N ASN A 89 -12.37 8.83 8.02
CA ASN A 89 -11.82 8.85 6.67
C ASN A 89 -10.82 7.69 6.47
N HIS A 90 -11.01 6.91 5.40
CA HIS A 90 -10.26 5.69 5.07
C HIS A 90 -10.40 4.51 6.07
N GLY A 91 -11.42 4.54 6.93
CA GLY A 91 -11.64 3.52 7.93
C GLY A 91 -10.53 3.47 8.98
N PHE A 92 -10.52 2.37 9.74
CA PHE A 92 -9.74 2.28 10.98
C PHE A 92 -8.55 1.32 10.89
N ALA A 93 -8.44 0.47 9.87
CA ALA A 93 -7.40 -0.56 9.81
C ALA A 93 -5.96 0.01 9.91
N ARG A 94 -5.72 1.18 9.30
CA ARG A 94 -4.45 1.92 9.36
C ARG A 94 -4.10 2.50 10.74
N ASN A 95 -5.06 2.56 11.66
CA ASN A 95 -4.91 3.12 13.00
C ASN A 95 -4.85 2.04 14.10
N LYS A 96 -4.83 0.76 13.71
CA LYS A 96 -4.85 -0.39 14.64
C LYS A 96 -3.52 -1.10 14.65
N LEU A 97 -3.20 -1.76 15.76
CA LEU A 97 -2.06 -2.65 15.84
C LEU A 97 -2.43 -4.01 15.22
N TRP A 98 -1.62 -4.45 14.27
CA TRP A 98 -1.73 -5.76 13.63
C TRP A 98 -0.81 -6.75 14.33
N THR A 99 -1.16 -8.03 14.28
CA THR A 99 -0.32 -9.11 14.79
C THR A 99 0.31 -9.89 13.66
N ILE A 100 1.49 -10.46 13.89
CA ILE A 100 2.10 -11.40 12.96
C ILE A 100 1.30 -12.71 13.01
N ASP A 101 0.80 -13.16 11.85
CA ASP A 101 0.10 -14.44 11.71
C ASP A 101 1.12 -15.55 11.48
N ASN A 102 1.43 -16.32 12.53
CA ASN A 102 2.36 -17.45 12.44
C ASN A 102 1.76 -18.70 11.77
N HIS A 103 0.44 -18.71 11.53
CA HIS A 103 -0.28 -19.82 10.92
C HIS A 103 -1.17 -19.34 9.77
N PRO A 104 -0.59 -18.67 8.75
CA PRO A 104 -1.35 -18.14 7.65
C PRO A 104 -1.92 -19.31 6.81
N PRO A 105 -3.14 -19.18 6.26
CA PRO A 105 -3.62 -20.11 5.25
C PRO A 105 -2.66 -20.18 4.07
N SER A 106 -2.50 -21.36 3.45
CA SER A 106 -1.73 -21.46 2.21
C SER A 106 -2.31 -20.49 1.18
N LEU A 107 -1.48 -19.57 0.71
CA LEU A 107 -1.73 -18.90 -0.56
C LEU A 107 -1.21 -19.83 -1.66
N HIS A 108 -1.90 -19.91 -2.80
CA HIS A 108 -1.40 -20.68 -3.94
C HIS A 108 0.06 -20.31 -4.21
N ALA A 109 0.90 -21.34 -4.40
CA ALA A 109 2.35 -21.22 -4.44
C ALA A 109 2.81 -20.33 -5.60
N PHE A 110 2.94 -19.04 -5.35
CA PHE A 110 3.73 -18.15 -6.19
C PHE A 110 5.14 -18.06 -5.61
N ASP A 111 5.99 -18.96 -6.10
CA ASP A 111 7.44 -19.07 -5.93
C ASP A 111 7.98 -19.07 -4.50
N ALA A 112 8.28 -20.29 -4.03
CA ALA A 112 9.06 -20.58 -2.84
C ALA A 112 10.57 -20.29 -3.01
N HIS A 113 10.99 -19.65 -4.11
CA HIS A 113 12.39 -19.37 -4.38
C HIS A 113 12.67 -17.87 -4.21
N GLY A 114 13.35 -17.52 -3.11
CA GLY A 114 13.94 -16.19 -2.91
C GLY A 114 13.00 -15.07 -2.44
N LYS A 115 11.77 -15.37 -2.01
CA LYS A 115 10.83 -14.38 -1.48
C LYS A 115 10.90 -14.29 0.04
N SER A 116 11.20 -13.09 0.56
CA SER A 116 11.04 -12.75 1.97
C SER A 116 9.63 -12.23 2.17
N PHE A 117 8.90 -12.76 3.15
CA PHE A 117 7.51 -12.33 3.38
C PHE A 117 7.15 -12.26 4.86
N ILE A 118 6.05 -11.57 5.14
CA ILE A 118 5.39 -11.51 6.43
C ILE A 118 3.88 -11.59 6.22
N ASP A 119 3.20 -12.32 7.10
CA ASP A 119 1.74 -12.36 7.19
C ASP A 119 1.30 -11.59 8.43
N LEU A 120 0.37 -10.66 8.23
CA LEU A 120 -0.24 -9.88 9.29
C LEU A 120 -1.73 -10.18 9.39
N LEU A 121 -2.28 -10.07 10.59
CA LEU A 121 -3.69 -10.28 10.87
C LEU A 121 -4.25 -9.14 11.71
N LEU A 122 -5.41 -8.64 11.29
CA LEU A 122 -6.27 -7.74 12.03
C LEU A 122 -7.60 -8.42 12.34
N ARG A 123 -8.02 -8.35 13.60
CA ARG A 123 -9.33 -8.75 14.10
C ARG A 123 -10.00 -7.55 14.77
N PRO A 124 -11.33 -7.44 14.73
CA PRO A 124 -12.02 -6.38 15.45
C PRO A 124 -11.80 -6.52 16.96
N SER A 125 -11.58 -5.40 17.64
CA SER A 125 -11.71 -5.32 19.09
C SER A 125 -13.17 -5.16 19.51
N GLU A 126 -13.46 -5.30 20.81
CA GLU A 126 -14.79 -5.00 21.36
C GLU A 126 -15.20 -3.55 21.11
N GLU A 127 -14.24 -2.62 21.04
CA GLU A 127 -14.50 -1.21 20.73
C GLU A 127 -14.88 -1.04 19.24
N ASP A 128 -14.21 -1.74 18.34
CA ASP A 128 -14.49 -1.69 16.90
C ASP A 128 -15.93 -2.14 16.61
N LEU A 129 -16.38 -3.18 17.31
CA LEU A 129 -17.73 -3.72 17.18
C LEU A 129 -18.83 -2.74 17.62
N LYS A 130 -18.50 -1.68 18.40
CA LYS A 130 -19.48 -0.66 18.81
C LYS A 130 -19.90 0.25 17.66
N PHE A 131 -18.96 0.61 16.77
CA PHE A 131 -19.21 1.53 15.67
C PHE A 131 -19.23 0.85 14.29
N TRP A 132 -18.66 -0.36 14.19
CA TRP A 132 -18.77 -1.21 13.01
C TRP A 132 -19.04 -2.66 13.43
N PRO A 133 -20.32 -3.05 13.65
CA PRO A 133 -20.72 -4.30 14.30
C PRO A 133 -20.64 -5.52 13.38
N HIS A 134 -19.46 -5.76 12.83
CA HIS A 134 -19.16 -6.85 11.91
C HIS A 134 -17.92 -7.60 12.36
N SER A 135 -18.03 -8.93 12.43
CA SER A 135 -16.89 -9.78 12.78
C SER A 135 -16.14 -10.18 11.52
N PHE A 136 -14.85 -9.88 11.48
CA PHE A 136 -14.00 -10.15 10.33
C PHE A 136 -12.60 -10.64 10.75
N GLU A 137 -11.90 -11.24 9.80
CA GLU A 137 -10.44 -11.35 9.81
C GLU A 137 -9.91 -10.69 8.54
N LEU A 138 -9.06 -9.67 8.69
CA LEU A 138 -8.32 -9.08 7.59
C LEU A 138 -6.88 -9.55 7.67
N ARG A 139 -6.47 -10.38 6.71
CA ARG A 139 -5.08 -10.83 6.55
C ARG A 139 -4.38 -10.02 5.48
N LEU A 140 -3.11 -9.71 5.70
CA LEU A 140 -2.26 -9.00 4.76
C LEU A 140 -0.91 -9.73 4.66
N ARG A 141 -0.60 -10.25 3.48
CA ARG A 141 0.75 -10.73 3.17
C ARG A 141 1.52 -9.65 2.44
N VAL A 142 2.69 -9.30 2.96
CA VAL A 142 3.68 -8.46 2.26
C VAL A 142 4.85 -9.34 1.88
N SER A 143 5.19 -9.38 0.60
CA SER A 143 6.29 -10.19 0.06
C SER A 143 7.22 -9.34 -0.77
N LEU A 144 8.52 -9.55 -0.60
CA LEU A 144 9.57 -8.95 -1.41
C LEU A 144 10.30 -10.06 -2.16
N ALA A 145 10.16 -10.05 -3.47
CA ALA A 145 10.80 -11.03 -4.35
C ALA A 145 12.26 -10.69 -4.61
N SER A 146 13.06 -11.67 -5.03
CA SER A 146 14.50 -11.54 -5.25
C SER A 146 14.87 -10.50 -6.32
N ASP A 147 13.97 -10.23 -7.26
CA ASP A 147 14.10 -9.17 -8.29
C ASP A 147 13.75 -7.77 -7.76
N GLY A 148 13.33 -7.66 -6.50
CA GLY A 148 12.95 -6.40 -5.85
C GLY A 148 11.45 -6.07 -5.95
N ASN A 149 10.64 -6.91 -6.62
CA ASN A 149 9.20 -6.67 -6.72
C ASN A 149 8.50 -6.83 -5.37
N LEU A 150 7.75 -5.80 -4.97
CA LEU A 150 6.92 -5.81 -3.77
C LEU A 150 5.50 -6.27 -4.12
N THR A 151 5.01 -7.27 -3.43
CA THR A 151 3.64 -7.80 -3.59
C THR A 151 2.88 -7.68 -2.27
N VAL A 152 1.65 -7.17 -2.34
CA VAL A 152 0.73 -7.05 -1.20
C VAL A 152 -0.54 -7.83 -1.53
N ILE A 153 -0.85 -8.85 -0.73
CA ILE A 153 -2.05 -9.69 -0.89
C ILE A 153 -2.93 -9.49 0.34
N SER A 154 -4.16 -9.06 0.14
CA SER A 154 -5.16 -8.95 1.22
C SER A 154 -6.19 -10.08 1.13
N ARG A 155 -6.67 -10.53 2.29
CA ARG A 155 -7.78 -11.48 2.38
C ARG A 155 -8.69 -11.09 3.53
N ILE A 156 -9.94 -10.75 3.19
CA ILE A 156 -10.99 -10.45 4.16
C ILE A 156 -11.88 -11.67 4.31
N ARG A 157 -12.08 -12.13 5.54
CA ARG A 157 -13.00 -13.23 5.87
C ARG A 157 -14.08 -12.74 6.82
N ASN A 158 -15.34 -12.97 6.44
CA ASN A 158 -16.47 -12.88 7.37
C ASN A 158 -16.46 -14.10 8.30
N ILE A 159 -16.47 -13.89 9.62
CA ILE A 159 -16.36 -14.98 10.62
C ILE A 159 -17.63 -15.24 11.42
N ASN A 160 -18.69 -14.43 11.28
CA ASN A 160 -19.93 -14.62 12.03
C ASN A 160 -21.17 -14.87 11.16
N GLY A 161 -20.99 -15.00 9.84
CA GLY A 161 -22.07 -15.32 8.89
C GLY A 161 -23.02 -14.17 8.57
N LYS A 162 -22.94 -13.02 9.26
CA LYS A 162 -23.74 -11.84 8.96
C LYS A 162 -23.09 -11.07 7.82
N ALA A 163 -23.77 -10.96 6.68
CA ALA A 163 -23.26 -10.21 5.53
C ALA A 163 -22.89 -8.76 5.89
N PHE A 164 -21.82 -8.26 5.29
CA PHE A 164 -21.39 -6.87 5.42
C PHE A 164 -20.75 -6.39 4.13
N SER A 165 -20.89 -5.11 3.86
CA SER A 165 -20.24 -4.42 2.74
C SER A 165 -19.03 -3.66 3.24
N PHE A 166 -17.99 -3.58 2.42
CA PHE A 166 -16.78 -2.83 2.72
C PHE A 166 -16.16 -2.31 1.43
N SER A 167 -15.25 -1.35 1.57
CA SER A 167 -14.26 -1.01 0.56
C SER A 167 -12.86 -1.25 1.12
N PHE A 168 -11.92 -1.53 0.21
CA PHE A 168 -10.54 -1.79 0.53
C PHE A 168 -9.65 -1.03 -0.45
N ALA A 169 -8.59 -0.39 0.04
CA ALA A 169 -7.58 0.22 -0.82
C ALA A 169 -6.18 0.12 -0.21
N CYS A 170 -5.19 -0.04 -1.08
CA CYS A 170 -3.77 0.15 -0.77
C CYS A 170 -3.39 1.58 -1.15
N HIS A 171 -3.42 2.51 -0.20
CA HIS A 171 -3.12 3.92 -0.43
C HIS A 171 -1.61 4.13 -0.53
N THR A 172 -1.09 3.94 -1.74
CA THR A 172 0.35 3.88 -2.07
C THR A 172 0.89 5.25 -2.41
N TYR A 173 1.93 5.68 -1.70
CA TYR A 173 2.66 6.92 -1.95
C TYR A 173 3.99 6.59 -2.63
N LEU A 174 4.08 6.85 -3.93
CA LEU A 174 5.31 6.62 -4.70
C LEU A 174 6.31 7.77 -4.51
N SER A 175 7.60 7.42 -4.43
CA SER A 175 8.69 8.39 -4.40
C SER A 175 9.03 8.81 -5.83
N ILE A 176 8.78 10.06 -6.18
CA ILE A 176 9.09 10.64 -7.49
C ILE A 176 10.15 11.74 -7.35
N SER A 177 10.75 12.20 -8.44
CA SER A 177 11.62 13.39 -8.40
C SER A 177 10.84 14.69 -8.35
N ASP A 178 10.16 15.02 -9.44
CA ASP A 178 9.36 16.23 -9.62
C ASP A 178 8.00 15.82 -10.20
N ILE A 179 6.93 16.34 -9.60
CA ILE A 179 5.55 16.03 -10.02
C ILE A 179 5.24 16.54 -11.44
N SER A 180 5.96 17.57 -11.91
CA SER A 180 5.83 18.09 -13.28
C SER A 180 6.46 17.18 -14.34
N GLU A 181 7.40 16.32 -13.95
CA GLU A 181 8.08 15.34 -14.82
C GLU A 181 7.45 13.93 -14.75
N VAL A 182 6.29 13.82 -14.06
CA VAL A 182 5.59 12.55 -13.87
C VAL A 182 4.33 12.50 -14.72
N ARG A 183 4.13 11.34 -15.36
CA ARG A 183 2.87 11.01 -16.03
C ARG A 183 2.40 9.60 -15.70
N ILE A 184 1.09 9.39 -15.69
CA ILE A 184 0.46 8.07 -15.49
C ILE A 184 -0.19 7.62 -16.79
N GLU A 185 0.15 6.41 -17.22
CA GLU A 185 -0.40 5.76 -18.41
C GLU A 185 -1.24 4.52 -18.02
N GLY A 186 -2.27 4.24 -18.81
CA GLY A 186 -3.22 3.12 -18.62
C GLY A 186 -4.57 3.53 -18.00
N LEU A 187 -4.83 4.84 -17.86
CA LEU A 187 -6.08 5.40 -17.33
C LEU A 187 -6.80 6.31 -18.35
N GLU A 188 -6.29 6.38 -19.57
CA GLU A 188 -6.81 7.19 -20.67
C GLU A 188 -8.22 6.72 -21.02
N THR A 189 -9.09 7.65 -21.43
CA THR A 189 -10.48 7.37 -21.87
C THR A 189 -11.40 6.74 -20.82
N LEU A 190 -10.93 6.54 -19.59
CA LEU A 190 -11.72 5.96 -18.51
C LEU A 190 -12.55 7.02 -17.80
N ASP A 191 -13.67 6.57 -17.25
CA ASP A 191 -14.46 7.40 -16.36
C ASP A 191 -13.82 7.49 -14.98
N TYR A 192 -13.87 8.69 -14.39
CA TYR A 192 -13.43 8.93 -13.03
C TYR A 192 -14.46 9.74 -12.24
N LEU A 193 -14.44 9.55 -10.92
CA LEU A 193 -15.16 10.39 -9.96
C LEU A 193 -14.18 11.42 -9.41
N ASP A 194 -14.51 12.71 -9.53
CA ASP A 194 -13.66 13.79 -9.02
C ASP A 194 -14.07 14.19 -7.60
N ASN A 195 -13.23 13.90 -6.61
CA ASN A 195 -13.50 14.21 -5.22
C ASN A 195 -13.46 15.73 -4.93
N LEU A 196 -12.80 16.53 -5.78
CA LEU A 196 -12.80 17.99 -5.67
C LEU A 196 -14.10 18.60 -6.22
N CYS A 197 -14.79 17.87 -7.10
CA CYS A 197 -16.11 18.23 -7.65
C CYS A 197 -17.21 17.33 -7.12
N HIS A 198 -17.26 17.09 -5.80
CA HIS A 198 -18.34 16.35 -5.13
C HIS A 198 -18.62 14.93 -5.68
N ARG A 199 -17.60 14.26 -6.22
CA ARG A 199 -17.69 12.95 -6.89
C ARG A 199 -18.54 12.97 -8.17
N GLU A 200 -18.58 14.11 -8.85
CA GLU A 200 -19.11 14.17 -10.21
C GLU A 200 -18.28 13.26 -11.14
N ARG A 201 -18.97 12.65 -12.10
CA ARG A 201 -18.39 11.69 -13.03
C ARG A 201 -17.97 12.40 -14.30
N PHE A 202 -16.71 12.21 -14.69
CA PHE A 202 -16.13 12.72 -15.92
C PHE A 202 -15.42 11.58 -16.67
N THR A 203 -14.99 11.85 -17.90
CA THR A 203 -14.21 10.91 -18.72
C THR A 203 -12.86 11.54 -19.05
N GLU A 204 -11.77 10.81 -18.79
CA GLU A 204 -10.42 11.26 -19.11
C GLU A 204 -10.23 11.44 -20.61
N GLN A 205 -9.66 12.58 -21.01
CA GLN A 205 -9.45 12.92 -22.42
C GLN A 205 -7.97 13.01 -22.79
N GLY A 206 -7.08 13.07 -21.80
CA GLY A 206 -5.63 13.11 -22.04
C GLY A 206 -5.07 11.76 -22.46
N ASP A 207 -3.98 11.80 -23.23
CA ASP A 207 -3.17 10.62 -23.59
C ASP A 207 -2.37 10.06 -22.41
N ALA A 208 -2.27 10.82 -21.31
CA ALA A 208 -1.72 10.42 -20.02
C ALA A 208 -2.22 11.38 -18.93
N ILE A 209 -2.19 10.93 -17.68
CA ILE A 209 -2.48 11.82 -16.54
C ILE A 209 -1.22 12.61 -16.20
N THR A 210 -1.31 13.94 -16.24
CA THR A 210 -0.27 14.87 -15.79
C THR A 210 -0.81 15.72 -14.62
N PHE A 211 0.08 16.46 -13.97
CA PHE A 211 -0.23 17.17 -12.73
C PHE A 211 0.14 18.65 -12.83
N GLU A 212 -0.87 19.51 -12.93
CA GLU A 212 -0.68 20.97 -12.94
C GLU A 212 -1.33 21.65 -11.72
N CYS A 213 -2.12 20.90 -10.95
CA CYS A 213 -2.87 21.39 -9.79
C CYS A 213 -3.18 20.25 -8.81
N GLU A 214 -3.96 20.55 -7.77
CA GLU A 214 -4.49 19.52 -6.88
C GLU A 214 -5.36 18.54 -7.68
N LEU A 215 -5.14 17.25 -7.44
CA LEU A 215 -5.87 16.17 -8.11
C LEU A 215 -6.31 15.15 -7.07
N ASP A 216 -7.58 14.76 -7.11
CA ASP A 216 -8.18 13.75 -6.22
C ASP A 216 -9.27 13.01 -6.99
N ARG A 217 -8.86 12.03 -7.81
CA ARG A 217 -9.74 11.33 -8.77
C ARG A 217 -9.75 9.84 -8.51
N VAL A 218 -10.92 9.21 -8.69
CA VAL A 218 -11.09 7.75 -8.61
C VAL A 218 -11.54 7.23 -9.97
N TYR A 219 -10.63 6.60 -10.71
CA TYR A 219 -10.91 5.95 -11.99
C TYR A 219 -11.59 4.60 -11.75
N VAL A 220 -12.71 4.36 -12.41
CA VAL A 220 -13.59 3.21 -12.18
C VAL A 220 -13.40 2.16 -13.28
N GLY A 221 -13.31 0.87 -12.90
CA GLY A 221 -13.22 -0.22 -13.89
C GLY A 221 -11.93 -0.21 -14.70
N THR A 222 -10.81 0.06 -14.03
CA THR A 222 -9.48 0.25 -14.62
C THR A 222 -8.80 -1.07 -15.01
N PRO A 223 -7.87 -1.05 -15.99
CA PRO A 223 -7.02 -2.18 -16.31
C PRO A 223 -6.23 -2.69 -15.10
N ASN A 224 -5.79 -3.95 -15.16
CA ASN A 224 -5.02 -4.57 -14.08
C ASN A 224 -3.56 -4.11 -14.02
N SER A 225 -3.13 -3.24 -14.93
CA SER A 225 -1.77 -2.70 -14.97
C SER A 225 -1.79 -1.25 -15.40
N ILE A 226 -1.12 -0.38 -14.65
CA ILE A 226 -0.83 1.01 -15.03
C ILE A 226 0.66 1.28 -14.88
N ALA A 227 1.16 2.29 -15.60
CA ALA A 227 2.54 2.74 -15.52
C ALA A 227 2.60 4.17 -14.98
N VAL A 228 3.49 4.42 -14.01
CA VAL A 228 3.84 5.78 -13.57
C VAL A 228 5.26 6.05 -14.02
N LEU A 229 5.42 6.96 -14.97
CA LEU A 229 6.70 7.31 -15.56
C LEU A 229 7.24 8.57 -14.89
N ASP A 230 8.47 8.51 -14.40
CA ASP A 230 9.25 9.61 -13.87
C ASP A 230 10.41 9.85 -14.84
N HIS A 231 10.28 10.89 -15.68
CA HIS A 231 11.21 11.15 -16.79
C HIS A 231 12.59 11.59 -16.31
N GLU A 232 12.63 12.41 -15.26
CA GLU A 232 13.87 12.93 -14.70
C GLU A 232 14.71 11.81 -14.05
N ARG A 233 14.08 10.88 -13.32
CA ARG A 233 14.78 9.68 -12.78
C ARG A 233 14.97 8.57 -13.81
N LYS A 234 14.36 8.67 -14.98
CA LYS A 234 14.30 7.60 -15.99
C LYS A 234 13.79 6.29 -15.37
N GLN A 235 12.74 6.40 -14.56
CA GLN A 235 12.19 5.30 -13.80
C GLN A 235 10.71 5.10 -14.12
N THR A 236 10.27 3.85 -14.14
CA THR A 236 8.85 3.50 -14.32
C THR A 236 8.40 2.61 -13.18
N TYR A 237 7.32 3.00 -12.51
CA TYR A 237 6.60 2.13 -11.60
C TYR A 237 5.52 1.39 -12.38
N LEU A 238 5.60 0.06 -12.42
CA LEU A 238 4.55 -0.78 -12.97
C LEU A 238 3.65 -1.25 -11.81
N VAL A 239 2.44 -0.71 -11.72
CA VAL A 239 1.48 -1.09 -10.68
C VAL A 239 0.54 -2.14 -11.27
N LYS A 240 0.62 -3.36 -10.74
CA LYS A 240 -0.30 -4.45 -11.10
C LYS A 240 -1.27 -4.72 -9.96
N LYS A 241 -2.54 -4.93 -10.32
CA LYS A 241 -3.60 -5.22 -9.36
C LYS A 241 -4.47 -6.38 -9.83
N ASP A 242 -5.02 -7.10 -8.87
CA ASP A 242 -6.03 -8.13 -9.07
C ASP A 242 -7.06 -8.01 -7.94
N GLY A 243 -8.34 -8.24 -8.26
CA GLY A 243 -9.45 -8.07 -7.31
C GLY A 243 -9.71 -6.62 -6.83
N LEU A 244 -9.02 -5.62 -7.39
CA LEU A 244 -9.23 -4.19 -7.13
C LEU A 244 -9.64 -3.52 -8.45
N PRO A 245 -10.92 -3.19 -8.66
CA PRO A 245 -11.38 -2.66 -9.95
C PRO A 245 -10.97 -1.20 -10.20
N ASP A 246 -10.75 -0.43 -9.14
CA ASP A 246 -10.60 1.03 -9.22
C ASP A 246 -9.17 1.48 -8.89
N ILE A 247 -8.77 2.63 -9.43
CA ILE A 247 -7.51 3.30 -9.09
C ILE A 247 -7.80 4.74 -8.68
N ALA A 248 -7.37 5.10 -7.48
CA ALA A 248 -7.37 6.49 -7.04
C ALA A 248 -6.02 7.14 -7.37
N VAL A 249 -6.06 8.31 -8.01
CA VAL A 249 -4.90 9.17 -8.25
C VAL A 249 -5.06 10.41 -7.40
N TRP A 250 -4.04 10.72 -6.61
CA TRP A 250 -4.11 11.81 -5.65
C TRP A 250 -2.79 12.56 -5.53
N ASN A 251 -2.85 13.88 -5.67
CA ASN A 251 -1.77 14.79 -5.31
C ASN A 251 -2.36 16.02 -4.58
N PRO A 252 -1.94 16.31 -3.33
CA PRO A 252 -2.51 17.42 -2.56
C PRO A 252 -2.11 18.81 -3.06
N TRP A 253 -1.11 18.91 -3.93
CA TRP A 253 -0.50 20.19 -4.32
C TRP A 253 -0.03 21.03 -3.12
N GLU A 254 0.33 22.28 -3.38
CA GLU A 254 0.99 23.14 -2.41
C GLU A 254 0.10 23.45 -1.18
N LYS A 255 -1.13 23.92 -1.40
CA LYS A 255 -2.01 24.42 -0.33
C LYS A 255 -2.40 23.33 0.65
N LYS A 256 -2.91 22.19 0.17
CA LYS A 256 -3.33 21.07 1.03
C LYS A 256 -2.13 20.39 1.67
N SER A 257 -0.99 20.28 0.98
CA SER A 257 0.21 19.69 1.57
C SER A 257 0.71 20.45 2.80
N LYS A 258 0.62 21.79 2.79
CA LYS A 258 0.98 22.66 3.94
C LYS A 258 -0.01 22.56 5.11
N ALA A 259 -1.28 22.29 4.84
CA ALA A 259 -2.32 22.14 5.85
C ALA A 259 -2.36 20.75 6.50
N MET A 260 -1.68 19.77 5.89
CA MET A 260 -1.58 18.37 6.34
C MET A 260 -0.34 18.06 7.17
#